data_AF-A0A6M3XW51-F1
#
_entry.id   AF-A0A6M3XW51-F1
#
_cell.length_a   1.000
_cell.length_b   1.000
_cell.length_c   1.000
_cell.angle_alpha   90.00
_cell.angle_beta   90.00
_cell.angle_gamma   90.00
#
_symmetry.space_group_name_H-M   'P 1'
#
loop_
_entity.id
_entity.type
_entity.pdbx_description
1 polymer ?
#
loop_
_entity_poly.entity_id
_entity_poly.type
_entity_poly.pdbx_seq_one_letter_code
_entity_poly.pdbx_strand_id
1 'polypeptide(L)'
;AKSVGLLPRSGDYTAAGLWTRWKHLHVPNPAPGDVVFFGKGGRVTHVEICALGAPALSIGASGGGSKTKTREDAIRDNAFIKVRPIWGRGVSHEVVGIVDLFTERPPLGGGV
;
A
#
# COMPACT_ATOMS: atom_id res chain seq x y z
N ALA A 1 -6.75 -15.85 9.24
CA ALA A 1 -5.73 -16.64 8.55
C ALA A 1 -4.74 -15.68 7.89
N LYS A 2 -3.44 -15.96 7.95
CA LYS A 2 -2.43 -15.31 7.10
C LYS A 2 -2.40 -16.18 5.84
N SER A 3 -3.15 -15.75 4.83
CA SER A 3 -3.73 -16.71 3.87
C SER A 3 -2.83 -17.00 2.66
N VAL A 4 -1.85 -16.14 2.34
CA VAL A 4 -0.87 -16.33 1.24
C VAL A 4 0.34 -15.39 1.41
N GLY A 5 1.52 -15.81 0.92
CA GLY A 5 2.71 -14.96 0.76
C GLY A 5 3.93 -15.32 1.62
N LEU A 6 5.02 -14.55 1.47
CA LEU A 6 6.33 -14.73 2.14
C LEU A 6 6.32 -14.34 3.63
N LEU A 7 5.16 -14.01 4.20
CA LEU A 7 5.08 -13.54 5.58
C LEU A 7 5.02 -14.74 6.54
N PRO A 8 5.91 -14.79 7.56
CA PRO A 8 5.87 -15.82 8.58
C PRO A 8 4.52 -15.95 9.31
N ARG A 9 4.33 -17.04 10.05
CA ARG A 9 3.12 -17.22 10.86
C ARG A 9 3.02 -16.19 12.00
N SER A 10 4.13 -15.78 12.59
CA SER A 10 4.21 -14.78 13.66
C SER A 10 4.86 -13.49 13.16
N GLY A 11 4.41 -12.35 13.69
CA GLY A 11 4.94 -11.03 13.34
C GLY A 11 3.89 -9.94 13.35
N ASP A 12 4.36 -8.69 13.49
CA ASP A 12 3.56 -7.48 13.35
C ASP A 12 3.37 -7.14 11.87
N TYR A 13 2.15 -7.36 11.38
CA TYR A 13 1.73 -7.03 10.01
C TYR A 13 0.75 -5.86 9.95
N THR A 14 0.75 -5.04 10.99
CA THR A 14 0.18 -3.69 10.87
C THR A 14 0.98 -2.90 9.84
N ALA A 15 0.39 -1.85 9.28
CA ALA A 15 1.09 -0.96 8.35
C ALA A 15 2.40 -0.40 8.94
N ALA A 16 2.40 -0.09 10.25
CA ALA A 16 3.60 0.35 10.98
C ALA A 16 4.66 -0.75 11.13
N GLY A 17 4.25 -1.99 11.42
CA GLY A 17 5.13 -3.15 11.48
C GLY A 17 5.80 -3.43 10.13
N LEU A 18 5.01 -3.42 9.05
CA LEU A 18 5.50 -3.61 7.68
C LEU A 18 6.46 -2.48 7.26
N TRP A 19 6.14 -1.22 7.58
CA TRP A 19 7.04 -0.09 7.34
C TRP A 19 8.36 -0.24 8.09
N THR A 20 8.31 -0.56 9.38
CA THR A 20 9.51 -0.78 10.20
C THR A 20 10.40 -1.86 9.60
N ARG A 21 9.79 -2.92 9.06
CA ARG A 21 10.50 -4.04 8.43
C ARG A 21 11.20 -3.64 7.13
N TRP A 22 10.58 -2.83 6.27
CA TRP A 22 11.05 -2.63 4.89
C TRP A 22 11.38 -1.19 4.48
N LYS A 23 11.30 -0.21 5.38
CA LYS A 23 11.65 1.19 5.07
C LYS A 23 13.06 1.40 4.51
N HIS A 24 13.97 0.45 4.70
CA HIS A 24 15.31 0.49 4.13
C HIS A 24 15.33 0.19 2.61
N LEU A 25 14.26 -0.37 2.05
CA LEU A 25 14.04 -0.61 0.62
C LEU A 25 13.30 0.56 -0.04
N HIS A 26 13.40 1.77 0.53
CA HIS A 26 12.68 2.93 0.06
C HIS A 26 13.14 3.34 -1.35
N VAL A 27 12.19 3.64 -2.23
CA VAL A 27 12.43 4.13 -3.58
C VAL A 27 11.79 5.52 -3.77
N PRO A 28 12.44 6.42 -4.54
CA PRO A 28 11.95 7.79 -4.70
C PRO A 28 10.78 7.90 -5.68
N ASN A 29 10.69 6.99 -6.65
CA ASN A 29 9.68 7.00 -7.70
C ASN A 29 8.87 5.71 -7.66
N PRO A 30 7.53 5.77 -7.65
CA PRO A 30 6.69 4.58 -7.69
C PRO A 30 6.77 3.87 -9.04
N ALA A 31 6.96 2.56 -9.00
CA ALA A 31 6.79 1.64 -10.12
C ALA A 31 5.65 0.64 -9.83
N PRO A 32 5.03 0.06 -10.87
CA PRO A 32 4.05 -1.00 -10.67
C PRO A 32 4.59 -2.13 -9.80
N GLY A 33 3.78 -2.52 -8.80
CA GLY A 33 4.11 -3.55 -7.82
C GLY A 33 4.74 -3.04 -6.51
N ASP A 34 5.21 -1.80 -6.47
CA ASP A 34 5.76 -1.22 -5.25
C ASP A 34 4.69 -1.05 -4.17
N VAL A 35 5.09 -1.08 -2.91
CA VAL A 35 4.18 -0.88 -1.78
C VAL A 35 4.25 0.56 -1.29
N VAL A 36 3.09 1.22 -1.28
CA VAL A 36 2.93 2.62 -0.88
C VAL A 36 2.39 2.66 0.55
N PHE A 37 3.10 3.35 1.44
CA PHE A 37 2.71 3.53 2.83
C PHE A 37 2.09 4.91 3.05
N PHE A 38 0.95 4.94 3.72
CA PHE A 38 0.25 6.17 4.10
C PHE A 38 0.22 6.35 5.62
N GLY A 39 0.27 7.60 6.05
CA GLY A 39 0.33 7.97 7.45
C GLY A 39 -0.61 9.10 7.84
N LYS A 40 -0.82 9.21 9.15
CA LYS A 40 -1.55 10.32 9.78
C LYS A 40 -0.95 10.57 11.16
N GLY A 41 -0.62 11.83 11.45
CA GLY A 41 -0.09 12.23 12.77
C GLY A 41 1.19 11.48 13.14
N GLY A 42 2.12 11.35 12.19
CA GLY A 42 3.41 10.66 12.40
C GLY A 42 3.32 9.13 12.50
N ARG A 43 2.14 8.53 12.30
CA ARG A 43 1.95 7.07 12.33
C ARG A 43 1.64 6.54 10.95
N VAL A 44 2.28 5.45 10.57
CA VAL A 44 1.88 4.66 9.38
C VAL A 44 0.61 3.89 9.70
N THR A 45 -0.44 4.14 8.94
CA THR A 45 -1.79 3.63 9.24
C THR A 45 -2.35 2.76 8.13
N HIS A 46 -1.80 2.85 6.93
CA HIS A 46 -2.35 2.17 5.77
C HIS A 46 -1.28 1.85 4.72
N VAL A 47 -1.56 0.84 3.88
CA VAL A 47 -0.71 0.43 2.76
C VAL A 47 -1.56 0.13 1.54
N GLU A 48 -1.03 0.43 0.37
CA GLU A 48 -1.60 0.05 -0.92
C GLU A 48 -0.50 -0.36 -1.90
N ILE A 49 -0.88 -0.89 -3.06
CA ILE A 49 0.07 -1.29 -4.11
C ILE A 49 0.07 -0.22 -5.19
N CYS A 50 1.23 0.17 -5.67
CA CYS A 50 1.37 0.99 -6.86
C CYS A 50 0.89 0.20 -8.09
N ALA A 51 -0.13 0.71 -8.76
CA ALA A 51 -0.69 0.11 -9.97
C ALA A 51 -0.03 0.66 -11.25
N LEU A 52 0.29 1.97 -11.26
CA LEU A 52 0.93 2.67 -12.38
C LEU A 52 1.94 3.68 -11.84
N GLY A 53 3.09 3.82 -12.49
CA GLY A 53 4.13 4.81 -12.13
C GLY A 53 3.93 6.20 -12.75
N ALA A 54 3.26 6.29 -13.92
CA ALA A 54 2.98 7.54 -14.61
C ALA A 54 1.65 7.44 -15.41
N PRO A 55 0.55 8.10 -14.96
CA PRO A 55 0.44 8.81 -13.68
C PRO A 55 0.58 7.83 -12.51
N ALA A 56 1.11 8.33 -11.39
CA ALA A 56 1.32 7.52 -10.19
C ALA A 56 -0.01 7.19 -9.51
N LEU A 57 -0.50 5.96 -9.71
CA LEU A 57 -1.76 5.48 -9.14
C LEU A 57 -1.51 4.30 -8.20
N SER A 58 -2.26 4.27 -7.11
CA SER A 58 -2.30 3.17 -6.14
C SER A 58 -3.63 2.45 -6.19
N ILE A 59 -3.63 1.15 -5.91
CA ILE A 59 -4.81 0.31 -5.71
C ILE A 59 -4.79 -0.29 -4.30
N GLY A 60 -5.89 -0.13 -3.57
CA GLY A 60 -6.01 -0.72 -2.25
C GLY A 60 -7.41 -0.61 -1.62
N ALA A 61 -7.58 -1.31 -0.51
CA ALA A 61 -8.82 -1.35 0.25
C ALA A 61 -8.96 -0.11 1.13
N SER A 62 -10.05 0.64 1.00
CA SER A 62 -10.21 1.90 1.74
C SER A 62 -11.65 2.16 2.14
N GLY A 63 -11.84 2.71 3.35
CA GLY A 63 -13.14 3.08 3.94
C GLY A 63 -13.63 2.08 4.98
N GLY A 64 -13.29 0.80 4.82
CA GLY A 64 -13.74 -0.26 5.73
C GLY A 64 -12.98 -0.31 7.05
N GLY A 65 -13.64 -0.84 8.08
CA GLY A 65 -13.05 -1.15 9.38
C GLY A 65 -13.63 -2.43 9.98
N SER A 66 -13.34 -2.70 11.26
CA SER A 66 -13.81 -3.91 11.96
C SER A 66 -15.34 -4.05 12.06
N LYS A 67 -16.08 -2.96 11.80
CA LYS A 67 -17.53 -2.91 11.81
C LYS A 67 -18.16 -3.08 10.42
N THR A 68 -17.38 -3.01 9.34
CA THR A 68 -17.87 -3.16 7.97
C THR A 68 -18.02 -4.65 7.65
N LYS A 69 -19.23 -5.20 7.82
CA LYS A 69 -19.47 -6.66 7.76
C LYS A 69 -20.42 -7.07 6.64
N THR A 70 -21.21 -6.12 6.15
CA THR A 70 -22.20 -6.35 5.08
C THR A 70 -21.87 -5.51 3.86
N ARG A 71 -22.52 -5.82 2.73
CA ARG A 71 -22.43 -5.00 1.53
C ARG A 71 -22.98 -3.59 1.79
N GLU A 72 -24.04 -3.50 2.59
CA GLU A 72 -24.70 -2.27 2.96
C GLU A 72 -23.78 -1.40 3.83
N ASP A 73 -23.06 -2.00 4.78
CA ASP A 73 -21.99 -1.30 5.52
C ASP A 73 -20.91 -0.79 4.57
N ALA A 74 -20.50 -1.62 3.60
CA ALA A 74 -19.46 -1.24 2.66
C ALA A 74 -19.89 -0.06 1.77
N ILE A 75 -21.14 -0.06 1.32
CA ILE A 75 -21.71 1.07 0.57
C ILE A 75 -21.75 2.33 1.45
N ARG A 76 -22.30 2.22 2.66
CA ARG A 76 -22.43 3.33 3.62
C ARG A 76 -21.07 3.95 3.97
N ASP A 77 -20.07 3.12 4.27
CA ASP A 77 -18.75 3.54 4.72
C ASP A 77 -17.82 3.87 3.53
N ASN A 78 -18.31 3.76 2.29
CA ASN A 78 -17.53 3.85 1.07
C ASN A 78 -16.30 2.90 1.12
N ALA A 79 -16.50 1.66 1.59
CA ALA A 79 -15.48 0.63 1.73
C ALA A 79 -15.33 -0.20 0.46
N PHE A 80 -14.36 0.17 -0.38
CA PHE A 80 -14.12 -0.50 -1.67
C PHE A 80 -12.63 -0.68 -1.92
N ILE A 81 -12.32 -1.51 -2.93
CA ILE A 81 -11.01 -1.42 -3.61
C ILE A 81 -11.07 -0.21 -4.53
N LYS A 82 -10.11 0.71 -4.38
CA LYS A 82 -10.10 1.98 -5.10
C LYS A 82 -8.77 2.16 -5.81
N VAL A 83 -8.82 2.68 -7.03
CA VAL A 83 -7.64 3.19 -7.74
C VAL A 83 -7.62 4.71 -7.58
N ARG A 84 -6.54 5.26 -7.03
CA ARG A 84 -6.42 6.70 -6.76
C ARG A 84 -4.99 7.20 -6.96
N PRO A 85 -4.80 8.49 -7.27
CA PRO A 85 -3.49 9.12 -7.24
C PRO A 85 -2.77 8.82 -5.92
N ILE A 86 -1.48 8.48 -6.01
CA ILE A 86 -0.62 8.27 -4.84
C ILE A 86 -0.54 9.57 -4.05
N TRP A 87 -0.27 10.67 -4.75
CA TRP A 87 -0.23 12.02 -4.19
C TRP A 87 -1.58 12.71 -4.39
N GLY A 88 -2.07 13.45 -3.39
CA GLY A 88 -3.32 14.20 -3.47
C GLY A 88 -4.49 13.67 -2.61
N ARG A 89 -4.24 12.76 -1.66
CA ARG A 89 -5.27 12.24 -0.73
C ARG A 89 -5.74 13.22 0.35
N GLY A 90 -5.36 14.50 0.26
CA GLY A 90 -5.64 15.53 1.26
C GLY A 90 -4.77 15.40 2.52
N VAL A 91 -4.90 16.36 3.43
CA VAL A 91 -4.07 16.51 4.65
C VAL A 91 -4.20 15.36 5.66
N SER A 92 -5.20 14.49 5.52
CA SER A 92 -5.50 13.43 6.49
C SER A 92 -4.71 12.14 6.25
N HIS A 93 -4.15 11.93 5.06
CA HIS A 93 -3.37 10.74 4.71
C HIS A 93 -2.20 11.10 3.80
N GLU A 94 -1.04 11.39 4.39
CA GLU A 94 0.18 11.70 3.66
C GLU A 94 0.92 10.42 3.24
N VAL A 95 1.66 10.51 2.13
CA VAL A 95 2.57 9.42 1.72
C VAL A 95 3.77 9.46 2.66
N VAL A 96 3.98 8.36 3.40
CA VAL A 96 5.13 8.21 4.29
C VAL A 96 6.34 7.69 3.54
N GLY A 97 6.12 6.78 2.58
CA GLY A 97 7.19 6.20 1.79
C GLY A 97 6.68 5.14 0.83
N ILE A 98 7.53 4.78 -0.12
CA ILE A 98 7.28 3.78 -1.16
C ILE A 98 8.43 2.79 -1.10
N VAL A 99 8.17 1.49 -1.15
CA VAL A 99 9.22 0.48 -1.10
C VAL A 99 9.06 -0.50 -2.26
N ASP A 100 10.18 -0.91 -2.84
CA ASP A 100 10.21 -2.04 -3.78
C ASP A 100 10.60 -3.30 -3.00
N LEU A 101 9.62 -4.18 -2.74
CA LEU A 101 9.85 -5.45 -2.05
C LEU A 101 10.49 -6.53 -2.94
N PHE A 102 10.67 -6.24 -4.24
CA PHE A 102 11.05 -7.22 -5.24
C PHE A 102 12.36 -6.83 -5.95
N THR A 103 13.18 -5.98 -5.36
CA THR A 103 14.36 -5.32 -5.97
C THR A 103 15.49 -6.26 -6.45
N GLU A 104 15.36 -7.58 -6.35
CA GLU A 104 16.08 -8.50 -7.24
C GLU A 104 15.39 -8.64 -8.62
N ARG A 105 14.77 -7.56 -9.15
CA ARG A 105 14.36 -7.57 -10.55
C ARG A 105 15.65 -7.49 -11.38
N PRO A 106 16.02 -8.49 -12.20
CA PRO A 106 16.98 -8.21 -13.25
C PRO A 106 16.43 -7.01 -14.05
N PRO A 107 17.30 -6.09 -14.53
CA PRO A 107 16.83 -5.01 -15.38
C PRO A 107 15.96 -5.64 -16.47
N LEU A 108 14.76 -5.10 -16.67
CA LEU A 108 13.95 -5.49 -17.83
C LEU A 108 14.83 -5.23 -19.04
N GLY A 109 15.40 -6.31 -19.59
CA GLY A 109 16.37 -6.22 -20.65
C GLY A 109 15.78 -5.39 -21.77
N GLY A 110 16.51 -4.36 -22.18
CA GLY A 110 16.31 -3.75 -23.48
C GLY A 110 16.45 -4.87 -24.53
N GLY A 111 15.38 -5.12 -25.27
CA GLY A 111 15.35 -6.17 -26.27
C GLY A 111 13.92 -6.53 -26.66
N VAL A 112 13.29 -5.70 -27.49
CA VAL A 112 13.09 -5.96 -28.93
C VAL A 112 12.90 -4.63 -29.64
#